data_AF-A0A920QV40-F1
#
_entry.id   AF-A0A920QV40-F1
#
_cell.length_a   1.000
_cell.length_b   1.000
_cell.length_c   1.000
_cell.angle_alpha   90.00
_cell.angle_beta   90.00
_cell.angle_gamma   90.00
#
_symmetry.space_group_name_H-M   'P 1'
#
loop_
_entity.id
_entity.type
_entity.pdbx_description
1 polymer ?
#
loop_
_entity_poly.entity_id
_entity_poly.type
_entity_poly.pdbx_seq_one_letter_code
_entity_poly.pdbx_strand_id
1 'polypeptide(L)'
;MVQLRGDAKQRYVADMFSSISQRYDLMNNLMTMGMHRKWKLQTANITATGLSGFALDIASGTGDLALELGKIPELTTVIGLDLIPEMVDLARIKIIRRVRMVKPAWSWESSFFAIPRRHIFLCHCRI
;
A
#
# COMPACT_ATOMS: atom_id res chain seq x y z
N MET A 1 -9.66 -10.75 -29.10
CA MET A 1 -8.89 -10.40 -27.89
C MET A 1 -7.83 -9.39 -28.32
N VAL A 2 -7.92 -8.12 -27.87
CA VAL A 2 -6.96 -7.08 -28.29
C VAL A 2 -5.62 -7.36 -27.63
N GLN A 3 -4.57 -7.54 -28.43
CA GLN A 3 -3.23 -7.86 -27.93
C GLN A 3 -2.37 -6.58 -27.90
N LEU A 4 -2.46 -5.84 -26.79
CA LEU A 4 -1.66 -4.63 -26.58
C LEU A 4 -0.21 -5.00 -26.20
N ARG A 5 0.76 -4.24 -26.72
CA ARG A 5 2.20 -4.40 -26.44
C ARG A 5 2.80 -3.10 -25.89
N GLY A 6 3.86 -3.22 -25.09
CA GLY A 6 4.61 -2.08 -24.54
C GLY A 6 3.74 -1.08 -23.78
N ASP A 7 3.99 0.20 -24.00
CA ASP A 7 3.35 1.34 -23.33
C ASP A 7 1.82 1.33 -23.46
N ALA A 8 1.28 0.83 -24.57
CA ALA A 8 -0.16 0.75 -24.79
C ALA A 8 -0.83 -0.23 -23.82
N LYS A 9 -0.15 -1.35 -23.51
CA LYS A 9 -0.62 -2.29 -22.49
C LYS A 9 -0.52 -1.68 -21.10
N GLN A 10 0.57 -0.98 -20.80
CA GLN A 10 0.77 -0.35 -19.49
C GLN A 10 -0.29 0.70 -19.21
N ARG A 11 -0.58 1.58 -20.17
CA ARG A 11 -1.65 2.59 -20.07
C ARG A 11 -3.02 1.94 -19.89
N TYR A 12 -3.35 0.95 -20.71
CA TYR A 12 -4.62 0.24 -20.57
C TYR A 12 -4.81 -0.39 -19.18
N VAL A 13 -3.75 -1.02 -18.64
CA VAL A 13 -3.77 -1.60 -17.30
C VAL A 13 -3.93 -0.52 -16.23
N ALA A 14 -3.19 0.58 -16.34
CA ALA A 14 -3.29 1.71 -15.41
C ALA A 14 -4.70 2.32 -15.41
N ASP A 15 -5.28 2.58 -16.59
CA ASP A 15 -6.63 3.13 -16.75
C ASP A 15 -7.69 2.19 -16.16
N MET A 16 -7.57 0.89 -16.46
CA MET A 16 -8.46 -0.13 -15.92
C MET A 16 -8.42 -0.12 -14.39
N PHE A 17 -7.24 -0.17 -13.78
CA PHE A 17 -7.11 -0.20 -12.33
C PHE A 17 -7.49 1.13 -11.67
N SER A 18 -7.19 2.28 -12.28
CA SER A 18 -7.68 3.59 -11.84
C SER A 18 -9.21 3.59 -11.75
N SER A 19 -9.89 3.09 -12.79
CA SER A 19 -11.36 3.06 -12.87
C SER A 19 -12.03 2.19 -11.80
N ILE A 20 -11.36 1.16 -11.30
CA ILE A 20 -11.90 0.23 -10.28
C ILE A 20 -11.37 0.48 -8.87
N SER A 21 -10.43 1.40 -8.70
CA SER A 21 -9.71 1.66 -7.43
C SER A 21 -10.63 1.75 -6.21
N GLN A 22 -11.71 2.53 -6.28
CA GLN A 22 -12.66 2.73 -5.17
C GLN A 22 -13.39 1.45 -4.75
N ARG A 23 -13.59 0.50 -5.66
CA ARG A 23 -14.29 -0.76 -5.39
C ARG A 23 -13.33 -1.93 -5.19
N TYR A 24 -12.04 -1.75 -5.46
CA TYR A 24 -11.03 -2.81 -5.43
C TYR A 24 -11.01 -3.57 -4.09
N ASP A 25 -10.95 -2.84 -2.97
CA ASP A 25 -10.94 -3.45 -1.64
C ASP A 25 -12.25 -4.19 -1.31
N LEU A 26 -13.40 -3.65 -1.74
CA LEU A 26 -14.70 -4.29 -1.57
C LEU A 26 -14.76 -5.60 -2.36
N MET A 27 -14.36 -5.54 -3.63
CA MET A 27 -14.30 -6.69 -4.52
C MET A 27 -13.39 -7.78 -3.96
N ASN A 28 -12.20 -7.42 -3.48
CA ASN A 28 -11.29 -8.35 -2.82
C ASN A 28 -11.90 -8.97 -1.56
N ASN A 29 -12.59 -8.19 -0.74
CA ASN A 29 -13.27 -8.72 0.44
C ASN A 29 -14.36 -9.73 0.04
N LEU A 30 -15.17 -9.44 -0.97
CA LEU A 30 -16.25 -10.33 -1.42
C LEU A 30 -15.72 -11.61 -2.07
N MET A 31 -14.82 -11.47 -3.05
CA MET A 31 -14.29 -12.61 -3.82
C MET A 31 -13.48 -13.57 -2.96
N THR A 32 -12.74 -13.05 -1.98
CA THR A 32 -11.92 -13.89 -1.09
C THR A 32 -12.62 -14.23 0.23
N MET A 33 -13.88 -13.83 0.41
CA MET A 33 -14.56 -13.88 1.72
C MET A 33 -13.68 -13.30 2.86
N GLY A 34 -12.93 -12.24 2.56
CA GLY A 34 -12.02 -11.56 3.49
C GLY A 34 -10.68 -12.26 3.75
N MET A 35 -10.39 -13.40 3.12
CA MET A 35 -9.15 -14.16 3.35
C MET A 35 -7.88 -13.39 2.96
N HIS A 36 -7.97 -12.47 1.98
CA HIS A 36 -6.80 -11.69 1.54
C HIS A 36 -6.10 -10.94 2.69
N ARG A 37 -6.83 -10.55 3.73
CA ARG A 37 -6.27 -9.89 4.91
C ARG A 37 -5.35 -10.81 5.71
N LYS A 38 -5.75 -12.08 5.88
CA LYS A 38 -4.93 -13.08 6.57
C LYS A 38 -3.67 -13.37 5.77
N TRP A 39 -3.80 -13.50 4.45
CA TRP A 39 -2.64 -13.71 3.59
C TRP A 39 -1.64 -12.56 3.69
N LYS A 40 -2.08 -11.30 3.62
CA LYS A 40 -1.18 -10.14 3.75
C LYS A 40 -0.46 -10.10 5.11
N LEU A 41 -1.18 -10.40 6.19
CA LEU A 41 -0.57 -10.52 7.53
C LEU A 41 0.48 -11.64 7.58
N GLN A 42 0.14 -12.82 7.07
CA GLN A 42 1.07 -13.95 7.02
C GLN A 42 2.29 -13.64 6.16
N THR A 43 2.09 -13.03 4.99
CA THR A 43 3.18 -12.58 4.11
C THR A 43 4.10 -11.60 4.82
N ALA A 44 3.57 -10.58 5.51
CA ALA A 44 4.39 -9.64 6.28
C ALA A 44 5.23 -10.37 7.33
N ASN A 45 4.63 -11.27 8.11
CA ASN A 45 5.35 -12.02 9.13
C ASN A 45 6.43 -12.93 8.51
N ILE A 46 6.10 -13.71 7.49
CA ILE A 46 7.06 -14.63 6.86
C ILE A 46 8.23 -13.86 6.23
N THR A 47 7.96 -12.71 5.61
CA THR A 47 8.98 -11.97 4.85
C THR A 47 9.90 -11.13 5.71
N ALA A 48 9.42 -10.60 6.84
CA ALA A 48 10.16 -9.60 7.60
C ALA A 48 10.43 -9.96 9.08
N THR A 49 9.96 -11.11 9.56
CA THR A 49 10.34 -11.59 10.90
C THR A 49 11.85 -11.82 10.98
N GLY A 50 12.51 -11.18 11.93
CA GLY A 50 13.97 -11.25 12.10
C GLY A 50 14.76 -10.31 11.19
N LEU A 51 14.10 -9.54 10.32
CA LEU A 51 14.73 -8.48 9.53
C LEU A 51 14.60 -7.14 10.25
N SER A 52 15.60 -6.26 10.08
CA SER A 52 15.57 -4.90 10.64
C SER A 52 15.88 -3.83 9.59
N GLY A 53 15.43 -2.60 9.84
CA GLY A 53 15.68 -1.46 8.96
C GLY A 53 14.54 -1.17 7.99
N PHE A 54 14.83 -1.15 6.69
CA PHE A 54 13.91 -0.65 5.66
C PHE A 54 13.17 -1.78 4.94
N ALA A 55 11.88 -1.59 4.64
CA ALA A 55 11.11 -2.45 3.75
C ALA A 55 10.51 -1.65 2.59
N LEU A 56 10.50 -2.26 1.40
CA LEU A 56 9.89 -1.71 0.19
C LEU A 56 8.82 -2.68 -0.34
N ASP A 57 7.58 -2.21 -0.40
CA ASP A 57 6.43 -2.90 -0.96
C ASP A 57 6.16 -2.37 -2.37
N ILE A 58 6.44 -3.18 -3.39
CA ILE A 58 6.31 -2.83 -4.81
C ILE A 58 4.93 -3.29 -5.31
N ALA A 59 4.25 -2.42 -6.06
CA ALA A 59 2.84 -2.60 -6.44
C ALA A 59 1.93 -2.74 -5.20
N SER A 60 2.16 -1.83 -4.25
CA SER A 60 1.54 -1.83 -2.92
C SER A 60 0.00 -1.65 -2.94
N GLY A 61 -0.58 -1.24 -4.07
CA GLY A 61 -2.00 -1.00 -4.25
C GLY A 61 -2.54 -0.03 -3.19
N THR A 62 -3.59 -0.44 -2.48
CA THR A 62 -4.19 0.34 -1.39
C THR A 62 -3.42 0.24 -0.06
N GLY A 63 -2.15 -0.19 -0.09
CA GLY A 63 -1.18 -0.11 1.01
C GLY A 63 -1.40 -1.09 2.16
N ASP A 64 -2.20 -2.14 1.98
CA ASP A 64 -2.51 -3.08 3.07
C ASP A 64 -1.27 -3.85 3.55
N LEU A 65 -0.40 -4.32 2.64
CA LEU A 65 0.79 -5.07 3.03
C LEU A 65 1.82 -4.16 3.70
N ALA A 66 2.12 -2.99 3.11
CA ALA A 66 2.91 -1.95 3.75
C ALA A 66 2.43 -1.60 5.18
N LEU A 67 1.11 -1.54 5.41
CA LEU A 67 0.54 -1.35 6.74
C LEU A 67 0.81 -2.52 7.71
N GLU A 68 0.79 -3.76 7.24
CA GLU A 68 1.11 -4.93 8.06
C GLU A 68 2.62 -5.01 8.34
N LEU A 69 3.48 -4.73 7.35
CA LEU A 69 4.93 -4.58 7.54
C LEU A 69 5.25 -3.49 8.57
N GLY A 70 4.53 -2.36 8.52
CA GLY A 70 4.65 -1.27 9.47
C GLY A 70 4.28 -1.64 10.92
N LYS A 71 3.78 -2.86 11.18
CA LYS A 71 3.56 -3.36 12.55
C LYS A 71 4.78 -4.07 13.13
N ILE A 72 5.70 -4.54 12.29
CA ILE A 72 6.90 -5.29 12.69
C ILE A 72 7.86 -4.32 13.40
N PRO A 73 8.25 -4.58 14.65
CA PRO A 73 9.03 -3.64 15.45
C PRO A 73 10.46 -3.41 14.99
N GLU A 74 11.06 -4.40 14.35
CA GLU A 74 12.42 -4.34 13.84
C GLU A 74 12.55 -3.46 12.58
N LEU A 75 11.44 -3.22 11.86
CA LEU A 75 11.41 -2.33 10.71
C LEU A 75 11.25 -0.87 11.15
N THR A 76 12.22 -0.04 10.77
CA THR A 76 12.27 1.40 11.06
C THR A 76 11.43 2.19 10.05
N THR A 77 11.40 1.73 8.79
CA THR A 77 10.79 2.45 7.68
C THR A 77 10.16 1.49 6.69
N VAL A 78 8.95 1.80 6.23
CA VAL A 78 8.26 1.04 5.19
C VAL A 78 7.85 1.98 4.05
N ILE A 79 8.23 1.65 2.83
CA ILE A 79 7.89 2.41 1.63
C ILE A 79 6.95 1.54 0.79
N GLY A 80 5.74 2.01 0.52
CA GLY A 80 4.85 1.45 -0.48
C GLY A 80 4.95 2.24 -1.77
N LEU A 81 5.18 1.54 -2.89
CA LEU A 81 5.25 2.12 -4.22
C LEU A 81 4.20 1.48 -5.12
N ASP A 82 3.45 2.30 -5.85
CA ASP A 82 2.52 1.85 -6.88
C ASP A 82 2.61 2.74 -8.12
N LEU A 83 2.09 2.30 -9.26
CA LEU A 83 2.04 3.11 -10.48
C LEU A 83 0.75 3.94 -10.56
N ILE A 84 -0.26 3.58 -9.76
CA ILE A 84 -1.62 4.08 -9.91
C ILE A 84 -1.90 5.10 -8.81
N PRO A 85 -1.99 6.40 -9.15
CA PRO A 85 -2.16 7.46 -8.16
C PRO A 85 -3.37 7.25 -7.25
N GLU A 86 -4.50 6.80 -7.79
CA GLU A 86 -5.74 6.59 -7.05
C GLU A 86 -5.61 5.49 -6.00
N MET A 87 -4.81 4.45 -6.27
CA MET A 87 -4.53 3.39 -5.30
C MET A 87 -3.68 3.93 -4.14
N VAL A 88 -2.67 4.77 -4.45
CA VAL A 88 -1.81 5.44 -3.47
C VAL A 88 -2.62 6.43 -2.61
N ASP A 89 -3.56 7.16 -3.19
CA ASP A 89 -4.43 8.08 -2.45
C ASP A 89 -5.35 7.33 -1.48
N LEU A 90 -5.94 6.20 -1.92
CA LEU A 90 -6.69 5.32 -1.03
C LEU A 90 -5.81 4.75 0.09
N ALA A 91 -4.58 4.36 -0.22
CA ALA A 91 -3.61 3.90 0.76
C ALA A 91 -3.31 4.99 1.80
N ARG A 92 -3.08 6.24 1.38
CA ARG A 92 -2.87 7.39 2.28
C ARG A 92 -4.06 7.62 3.20
N ILE A 93 -5.27 7.64 2.65
CA ILE A 93 -6.51 7.79 3.44
C ILE A 93 -6.63 6.66 4.46
N LYS A 94 -6.34 5.42 4.04
CA LYS A 94 -6.40 4.24 4.91
C LYS A 94 -5.39 4.33 6.05
N ILE A 95 -4.14 4.73 5.77
CA ILE A 95 -3.11 4.97 6.80
C ILE A 95 -3.59 6.04 7.79
N ILE A 96 -4.03 7.20 7.30
CA ILE A 96 -4.50 8.30 8.15
C ILE A 96 -5.64 7.84 9.07
N ARG A 97 -6.62 7.09 8.53
CA ARG A 97 -7.72 6.53 9.32
C ARG A 97 -7.25 5.54 10.38
N ARG A 98 -6.30 4.67 10.04
CA ARG A 98 -5.79 3.63 10.93
C ARG A 98 -4.85 4.19 12.00
N VAL A 99 -4.17 5.29 11.72
CA VAL A 99 -3.28 5.97 12.67
C VAL A 99 -3.96 7.11 13.44
N ARG A 100 -5.15 7.58 13.05
CA ARG A 100 -5.98 8.49 13.89
C ARG A 100 -6.37 7.91 15.26
N MET A 101 -6.06 6.63 15.55
CA MET A 101 -6.09 6.02 16.88
C MET A 101 -4.80 6.25 17.72
N VAL A 102 -3.80 6.97 17.22
CA VAL A 102 -2.59 7.37 17.93
C VAL A 102 -2.29 8.84 17.62
N LYS A 103 -2.27 9.72 18.62
CA LYS A 103 -2.04 11.18 18.43
C LYS A 103 -0.69 11.42 17.74
N PRO A 104 -0.64 12.08 16.58
CA PRO A 104 0.62 12.50 15.97
C PRO A 104 1.08 13.83 16.58
N ALA A 105 2.39 13.95 16.81
CA ALA A 105 3.05 15.21 17.11
C ALA A 105 3.68 15.76 15.81
N TRP A 106 3.02 16.76 15.22
CA TRP A 106 3.52 17.66 14.15
C TRP A 106 3.56 17.17 12.68
N SER A 107 4.10 18.01 11.79
CA SER A 107 3.41 18.68 10.65
C SER A 107 3.71 18.18 9.22
N TRP A 108 2.86 18.68 8.31
CA TRP A 108 2.67 18.43 6.87
C TRP A 108 3.91 18.41 5.94
N GLU A 109 3.97 17.37 5.09
CA GLU A 109 4.38 17.42 3.67
C GLU A 109 3.76 16.20 2.96
N SER A 110 3.26 16.36 1.73
CA SER A 110 2.31 15.49 0.99
C SER A 110 2.75 14.03 0.71
N SER A 111 3.85 13.58 1.33
CA SER A 111 4.53 12.31 1.04
C SER A 111 4.79 11.45 2.28
N PHE A 112 4.55 11.97 3.49
CA PHE A 112 5.13 11.37 4.70
C PHE A 112 4.10 11.15 5.81
N PHE A 113 3.96 9.90 6.25
CA PHE A 113 3.13 9.56 7.41
C PHE A 113 3.94 8.75 8.44
N ALA A 114 4.28 9.38 9.56
CA ALA A 114 5.01 8.72 10.63
C ALA A 114 4.04 8.19 11.71
N ILE A 115 4.09 6.88 11.96
CA ILE A 115 3.62 6.28 13.22
C ILE A 115 4.64 6.69 14.29
N PRO A 116 4.27 6.97 15.56
CA PRO A 116 5.16 7.55 16.58
C PRO A 116 6.46 6.78 16.93
N ARG A 117 6.81 5.71 16.21
CA ARG A 117 8.14 5.07 16.19
C ARG A 117 8.61 4.58 14.80
N ARG A 118 7.86 4.83 13.71
CA ARG A 118 8.08 4.23 12.38
C ARG A 118 7.63 5.16 11.27
N HIS A 119 8.38 5.22 10.18
CA HIS A 119 8.01 6.04 9.04
C HIS A 119 7.38 5.17 7.94
N ILE A 120 6.09 5.37 7.63
CA ILE A 120 5.44 4.74 6.49
C ILE A 120 5.29 5.78 5.37
N PHE A 121 5.82 5.45 4.20
CA PHE A 121 5.85 6.32 3.04
C PHE A 121 5.09 5.69 1.89
N LEU A 122 4.33 6.49 1.17
CA LEU A 122 3.56 6.03 0.01
C LEU A 122 3.86 6.92 -1.19
N CYS A 123 4.35 6.30 -2.25
CA CYS A 123 4.80 6.96 -3.47
C CYS A 123 4.06 6.38 -4.67
N HIS A 124 3.69 7.24 -5.62
CA HIS A 124 3.37 6.77 -6.96
C HIS A 124 4.61 6.96 -7.86
N CYS A 125 4.97 5.97 -8.65
CA CYS A 125 6.03 6.12 -9.65
C CYS A 125 5.42 6.57 -10.98
N ARG A 126 5.93 7.67 -11.55
CA ARG A 126 5.63 8.04 -12.94
C ARG A 126 6.70 7.41 -13.82
N ILE A 127 6.26 6.61 -14.80
CA ILE A 127 7.12 6.07 -15.86
C ILE A 127 7.30 7.16 -16.93
#